data_AF-A0A0D1UZD4-F1
#
_entry.id   AF-A0A0D1UZD4-F1
#
_cell.length_a   1.000
_cell.length_b   1.000
_cell.length_c   1.000
_cell.angle_alpha   90.00
_cell.angle_beta   90.00
_cell.angle_gamma   90.00
#
_symmetry.space_group_name_H-M   'P 1'
#
loop_
_entity.id
_entity.type
_entity.pdbx_description
1 polymer ?
#
loop_
_entity_poly.entity_id
_entity_poly.type
_entity_poly.pdbx_seq_one_letter_code
_entity_poly.pdbx_strand_id
1 'polypeptide(L)'
;MSVNRITGFSGFDSESLIQKMMTAERAPLNKLKFKKQKMVWQQDMYREINTSFKSLHGMADSLKNSPTWNMFKTVSSDESSVSVSGTTASGTHKVEVLQLASTAKLEAKKELSGDTPDIGSLTPGSHSIVVDLGGVSKQVTIDVENGDDPTKVKDKLQAAFDKTFGQGNISVSADASNKLKFQTTNGAALTLKPFGSDDLIDKLGFSNPANRSTGLDPLATVGSLTGDSSNPVTFTITGKNGSKEFTIDPSDSLETVMAKVNAEGAATGVRMNYDAVAKKFTFTSMYAGAEGKVELTAGNNPADPGNKFLEGLGFSAANRGAYGTDTIAVIDGTSVSSTNNSITKDGITYDVKKVTNGTPVTIKTEHDVDALVKQITDFVNKYNEAIEGFSSKLREKVNRKILPMSDEDRKNIKEADLKLWEAEAKKGLLRNDDILSKALGDMRMITYSGVKGVRADGKDAYLSSIGITTASFTGENGEVIKSKAAMDGMLTIDEKKLRKALEENPEQVINIFTSYPTNADKSLPKEEYEAKKGLMHRFKDFFWEIQKEVSARIDNTGKINDSSLEKQIRDMNNRMEDMEVKLLRKEDQYYRRFAQMEKVMSQGSAQSSWIAAQLGKM
;
A
#
# COMPACT_ATOMS: atom_id res chain seq x y z
N MET A 1 -6.63 -56.52 -55.08
CA MET A 1 -7.14 -56.49 -56.47
C MET A 1 -8.20 -55.42 -56.56
N SER A 2 -7.94 -54.36 -57.32
CA SER A 2 -8.88 -53.26 -57.55
C SER A 2 -10.08 -53.78 -58.33
N VAL A 3 -11.27 -53.79 -57.72
CA VAL A 3 -12.52 -54.00 -58.45
C VAL A 3 -12.82 -52.68 -59.13
N ASN A 4 -12.80 -52.64 -60.47
CA ASN A 4 -13.24 -51.48 -61.24
C ASN A 4 -14.65 -51.09 -60.80
N ARG A 5 -14.76 -49.93 -60.15
CA ARG A 5 -16.01 -49.32 -59.70
C ARG A 5 -16.73 -48.76 -60.93
N ILE A 6 -17.48 -49.60 -61.63
CA ILE A 6 -18.32 -49.16 -62.75
C ILE A 6 -19.62 -48.64 -62.13
N THR A 7 -19.83 -47.32 -62.22
CA THR A 7 -21.03 -46.65 -61.74
C THR A 7 -21.96 -46.35 -62.93
N GLY A 8 -23.27 -46.54 -62.75
CA GLY A 8 -24.28 -45.77 -63.49
C GLY A 8 -24.83 -46.34 -64.81
N PHE A 9 -24.87 -47.66 -65.04
CA PHE A 9 -25.41 -48.19 -66.30
C PHE A 9 -26.96 -48.30 -66.37
N SER A 10 -27.69 -48.15 -65.25
CA SER A 10 -29.16 -48.41 -65.18
C SER A 10 -30.04 -47.24 -64.71
N GLY A 11 -29.46 -46.05 -64.44
CA GLY A 11 -30.20 -44.91 -63.86
C GLY A 11 -30.59 -45.09 -62.37
N PHE A 12 -30.15 -46.18 -61.73
CA PHE A 12 -30.34 -46.44 -60.30
C PHE A 12 -29.19 -45.82 -59.50
N ASP A 13 -29.49 -44.99 -58.49
CA ASP A 13 -28.49 -44.40 -57.59
C ASP A 13 -28.05 -45.40 -56.52
N SER A 14 -27.25 -46.37 -56.94
CA SER A 14 -26.68 -47.41 -56.08
C SER A 14 -25.72 -46.81 -55.03
N GLU A 15 -25.04 -45.71 -55.34
CA GLU A 15 -24.10 -45.03 -54.44
C GLU A 15 -24.82 -44.43 -53.23
N SER A 16 -25.88 -43.64 -53.42
CA SER A 16 -26.59 -43.05 -52.27
C SER A 16 -27.31 -44.10 -51.41
N LEU A 17 -27.72 -45.22 -52.00
CA LEU A 17 -28.34 -46.32 -51.28
C LEU A 17 -27.32 -47.11 -50.45
N ILE A 18 -26.14 -47.39 -51.01
CA ILE A 18 -25.02 -48.00 -50.27
C ILE A 18 -24.60 -47.08 -49.12
N GLN A 19 -24.49 -45.77 -49.36
CA GLN A 19 -24.19 -44.81 -48.30
C GLN A 19 -25.23 -44.84 -47.19
N LYS A 20 -26.54 -44.83 -47.51
CA LYS A 20 -27.63 -44.96 -46.52
C LYS A 20 -27.57 -46.27 -45.72
N MET A 21 -27.24 -47.39 -46.38
CA MET A 21 -27.05 -48.68 -45.69
C MET A 21 -25.83 -48.64 -44.77
N MET A 22 -24.73 -48.03 -45.22
CA MET A 22 -23.52 -47.86 -44.43
C MET A 22 -23.72 -46.90 -43.24
N THR A 23 -24.59 -45.90 -43.34
CA THR A 23 -24.94 -45.03 -42.20
C THR A 23 -25.50 -45.82 -41.02
N ALA A 24 -26.42 -46.77 -41.28
CA ALA A 24 -26.96 -47.64 -40.24
C ALA A 24 -25.90 -48.58 -39.66
N GLU A 25 -25.05 -49.14 -40.52
CA GLU A 25 -23.96 -50.04 -40.12
C GLU A 25 -22.85 -49.32 -39.33
N ARG A 26 -22.64 -48.01 -39.55
CA ARG A 26 -21.71 -47.17 -38.78
C ARG A 26 -22.20 -46.81 -37.37
N ALA A 27 -23.48 -47.01 -37.05
CA ALA A 27 -24.04 -46.60 -35.75
C ALA A 27 -23.31 -47.21 -34.52
N PRO A 28 -22.89 -48.49 -34.51
CA PRO A 28 -22.09 -49.04 -33.41
C PRO A 28 -20.68 -48.43 -33.33
N LEU A 29 -20.04 -48.11 -34.47
CA LEU A 29 -18.75 -47.40 -34.48
C LEU A 29 -18.90 -45.99 -33.89
N ASN A 30 -19.95 -45.25 -34.26
CA ASN A 30 -20.24 -43.92 -33.70
C ASN A 30 -20.45 -43.98 -32.18
N LYS A 31 -21.07 -45.05 -31.66
CA LYS A 31 -21.18 -45.30 -30.20
C LYS A 31 -19.81 -45.51 -29.55
N LEU A 32 -18.89 -46.26 -30.19
CA LEU A 32 -17.53 -46.47 -29.67
C LEU A 32 -16.71 -45.17 -29.71
N LYS A 33 -16.77 -44.41 -30.82
CA LYS A 33 -16.15 -43.08 -30.95
C LYS A 33 -16.63 -42.13 -29.87
N PHE A 34 -17.93 -42.10 -29.59
CA PHE A 34 -18.48 -41.27 -28.53
C PHE A 34 -18.05 -41.71 -27.12
N LYS A 35 -17.96 -43.03 -26.86
CA LYS A 35 -17.42 -43.56 -25.60
C LYS A 35 -15.95 -43.17 -25.40
N LYS A 36 -15.12 -43.31 -26.44
CA LYS A 36 -13.73 -42.82 -26.42
C LYS A 36 -13.70 -41.32 -26.10
N GLN A 37 -14.50 -40.52 -26.80
CA GLN A 37 -14.52 -39.09 -26.60
C GLN A 37 -14.87 -38.71 -25.16
N LYS A 38 -15.83 -39.42 -24.54
CA LYS A 38 -16.14 -39.25 -23.11
C LYS A 38 -14.97 -39.59 -22.19
N MET A 39 -14.22 -40.65 -22.48
CA MET A 39 -13.02 -41.00 -21.73
C MET A 39 -11.92 -39.94 -21.88
N VAL A 40 -11.74 -39.38 -23.08
CA VAL A 40 -10.81 -38.27 -23.33
C VAL A 40 -11.24 -37.03 -22.54
N TRP A 41 -12.51 -36.65 -22.59
CA TRP A 41 -13.01 -35.53 -21.79
C TRP A 41 -12.86 -35.78 -20.29
N GLN A 42 -13.09 -37.01 -19.83
CA GLN A 42 -12.87 -37.37 -18.44
C GLN A 42 -11.38 -37.24 -18.06
N GLN A 43 -10.47 -37.66 -18.95
CA GLN A 43 -9.03 -37.49 -18.79
C GLN A 43 -8.64 -36.01 -18.68
N ASP A 44 -9.18 -35.15 -19.54
CA ASP A 44 -8.96 -33.70 -19.49
C ASP A 44 -9.49 -33.08 -18.20
N MET A 45 -10.68 -33.49 -17.74
CA MET A 45 -11.22 -33.03 -16.46
C MET A 45 -10.32 -33.45 -15.28
N TYR A 46 -9.75 -34.65 -15.28
CA TYR A 46 -8.77 -35.03 -14.26
C TYR A 46 -7.48 -34.21 -14.35
N ARG A 47 -7.03 -33.80 -15.54
CA ARG A 47 -5.87 -32.89 -15.68
C ARG A 47 -6.15 -31.52 -15.07
N GLU A 48 -7.35 -30.98 -15.28
CA GLU A 48 -7.82 -29.75 -14.63
C GLU A 48 -7.82 -29.89 -13.10
N ILE A 49 -8.41 -30.98 -12.59
CA ILE A 49 -8.43 -31.31 -11.15
C ILE A 49 -7.02 -31.45 -10.58
N ASN A 50 -6.11 -32.13 -11.28
CA ASN A 50 -4.72 -32.26 -10.85
C ASN A 50 -4.02 -30.90 -10.73
N THR A 51 -4.38 -29.96 -11.62
CA THR A 51 -3.88 -28.59 -11.59
C THR A 51 -4.46 -27.82 -10.39
N SER A 52 -5.74 -28.00 -10.06
CA SER A 52 -6.33 -27.47 -8.83
C SER A 52 -5.65 -28.01 -7.57
N PHE A 53 -5.42 -29.33 -7.48
CA PHE A 53 -4.67 -29.91 -6.36
C PHE A 53 -3.22 -29.42 -6.29
N LYS A 54 -2.56 -29.20 -7.44
CA LYS A 54 -1.22 -28.60 -7.49
C LYS A 54 -1.20 -27.20 -6.91
N SER A 55 -2.20 -26.39 -7.24
CA SER A 55 -2.34 -25.03 -6.69
C SER A 55 -2.56 -25.06 -5.18
N LEU A 56 -3.43 -25.94 -4.69
CA LEU A 56 -3.67 -26.12 -3.25
C LEU A 56 -2.44 -26.65 -2.51
N HIS A 57 -1.70 -27.58 -3.10
CA HIS A 57 -0.40 -28.04 -2.58
C HIS A 57 0.58 -26.88 -2.45
N GLY A 58 0.76 -26.08 -3.51
CA GLY A 58 1.66 -24.93 -3.50
C GLY A 58 1.26 -23.87 -2.48
N MET A 59 -0.04 -23.62 -2.33
CA MET A 59 -0.59 -22.76 -1.28
C MET A 59 -0.23 -23.29 0.11
N ALA A 60 -0.54 -24.56 0.43
CA ALA A 60 -0.21 -25.16 1.73
C ALA A 60 1.30 -25.15 2.00
N ASP A 61 2.12 -25.41 0.98
CA ASP A 61 3.59 -25.39 1.09
C ASP A 61 4.14 -23.99 1.36
N SER A 62 3.56 -22.97 0.73
CA SER A 62 3.91 -21.57 0.96
C SER A 62 3.45 -21.10 2.34
N LEU A 63 2.20 -21.39 2.71
CA LEU A 63 1.64 -20.94 3.98
C LEU A 63 2.37 -21.56 5.17
N LYS A 64 2.83 -22.82 5.14
CA LYS A 64 3.49 -23.43 6.31
C LYS A 64 4.72 -22.61 6.81
N ASN A 65 5.40 -21.91 5.91
CA ASN A 65 6.64 -21.15 6.16
C ASN A 65 6.47 -19.65 5.88
N SER A 66 5.23 -19.14 5.89
CA SER A 66 4.98 -17.74 5.54
C SER A 66 5.73 -16.80 6.50
N PRO A 67 6.43 -15.76 5.99
CA PRO A 67 7.03 -14.74 6.84
C PRO A 67 5.99 -13.98 7.67
N THR A 68 4.73 -13.95 7.20
CA THR A 68 3.61 -13.31 7.92
C THR A 68 3.39 -13.89 9.31
N TRP A 69 3.74 -15.16 9.56
CA TRP A 69 3.66 -15.74 10.91
C TRP A 69 4.55 -15.03 11.94
N ASN A 70 5.66 -14.46 11.49
CA ASN A 70 6.64 -13.76 12.32
C ASN A 70 6.65 -12.25 12.07
N MET A 71 5.57 -11.71 11.51
CA MET A 71 5.46 -10.28 11.25
C MET A 71 4.99 -9.57 12.52
N PHE A 72 5.79 -8.61 12.97
CA PHE A 72 5.50 -7.78 14.13
C PHE A 72 5.16 -6.35 13.70
N LYS A 73 4.30 -5.71 14.49
CA LYS A 73 3.91 -4.32 14.36
C LYS A 73 4.15 -3.64 15.70
N THR A 74 4.83 -2.50 15.65
CA THR A 74 4.97 -1.62 16.80
C THR A 74 3.83 -0.60 16.81
N VAL A 75 3.14 -0.48 17.94
CA VAL A 75 2.03 0.44 18.15
C VAL A 75 2.32 1.39 19.31
N SER A 76 1.86 2.62 19.18
CA SER A 76 1.93 3.64 20.23
C SER A 76 0.59 3.78 20.94
N SER A 77 0.63 3.92 22.26
CA SER A 77 -0.56 4.31 23.05
C SER A 77 -1.00 5.76 22.80
N ASP A 78 -0.12 6.61 22.26
CA ASP A 78 -0.44 7.99 21.85
C ASP A 78 0.36 8.40 20.60
N GLU A 79 -0.16 8.03 19.43
CA GLU A 79 0.33 8.41 18.09
C GLU A 79 0.44 9.92 17.86
N SER A 80 -0.30 10.73 18.64
CA SER A 80 -0.31 12.20 18.51
C SER A 80 0.90 12.85 19.17
N SER A 81 1.51 12.16 20.14
CA SER A 81 2.72 12.59 20.84
C SER A 81 3.95 11.86 20.31
N VAL A 82 3.87 10.53 20.14
CA VAL A 82 4.96 9.70 19.62
C VAL A 82 4.36 8.66 18.67
N SER A 83 4.74 8.71 17.39
CA SER A 83 4.50 7.60 16.46
C SER A 83 5.75 6.75 16.33
N VAL A 84 5.57 5.50 15.95
CA VAL A 84 6.64 4.50 15.96
C VAL A 84 6.63 3.67 14.69
N SER A 85 7.82 3.26 14.25
CA SER A 85 7.99 2.27 13.19
C SER A 85 9.09 1.29 13.57
N GLY A 86 8.85 0.00 13.31
CA GLY A 86 9.73 -1.08 13.71
C GLY A 86 9.03 -2.44 13.59
N THR A 87 9.81 -3.49 13.39
CA THR A 87 9.32 -4.88 13.26
C THR A 87 10.15 -5.84 14.11
N THR A 88 10.77 -5.34 15.17
CA THR A 88 11.64 -6.13 16.05
C THR A 88 10.82 -7.09 16.93
N ALA A 89 11.50 -7.95 17.69
CA ALA A 89 10.84 -8.91 18.56
C ALA A 89 9.90 -8.23 19.57
N SER A 90 8.88 -8.97 20.03
CA SER A 90 7.86 -8.45 20.96
C SER A 90 8.49 -7.81 22.20
N GLY A 91 8.03 -6.61 22.54
CA GLY A 91 8.56 -5.83 23.66
C GLY A 91 7.62 -4.70 24.02
N THR A 92 7.77 -4.17 25.23
CA THR A 92 7.08 -2.94 25.66
C THR A 92 8.14 -1.93 26.07
N HIS A 93 8.05 -0.74 25.50
CA HIS A 93 8.96 0.37 25.77
C HIS A 93 8.17 1.54 26.35
N LYS A 94 8.80 2.27 27.28
CA LYS A 94 8.24 3.53 27.80
C LYS A 94 9.05 4.70 27.26
N VAL A 95 8.35 5.66 26.67
CA VAL A 95 8.94 6.84 26.05
C VAL A 95 8.39 8.09 26.72
N GLU A 96 9.28 8.88 27.30
CA GLU A 96 8.96 10.21 27.80
C GLU A 96 9.71 11.25 26.97
N VAL A 97 8.99 12.18 26.37
CA VAL A 97 9.56 13.29 25.59
C VAL A 97 9.69 14.49 26.51
N LEU A 98 10.91 15.00 26.64
CA LEU A 98 11.25 16.15 27.47
C LEU A 98 11.39 17.43 26.64
N GLN A 99 11.94 17.33 25.44
CA GLN A 99 12.19 18.48 24.56
C GLN A 99 12.12 18.03 23.09
N LEU A 100 11.63 18.91 22.21
CA LEU A 100 11.66 18.72 20.76
C LEU A 100 12.85 19.46 20.16
N ALA A 101 13.36 18.95 19.05
CA ALA A 101 14.36 19.65 18.28
C ALA A 101 13.78 20.94 17.69
N SER A 102 14.53 22.04 17.80
CA SER A 102 14.21 23.33 17.20
C SER A 102 15.33 23.79 16.27
N THR A 103 14.98 24.62 15.29
CA THR A 103 15.95 25.30 14.42
C THR A 103 16.40 26.61 15.06
N ALA A 104 17.66 27.01 14.84
CA ALA A 104 18.10 28.35 15.20
C ALA A 104 17.38 29.41 14.36
N LYS A 105 16.79 30.41 15.03
CA LYS A 105 16.22 31.60 14.39
C LYS A 105 16.81 32.85 15.05
N LEU A 106 17.59 33.59 14.30
CA LEU A 106 18.18 34.85 14.72
C LEU A 106 17.30 36.01 14.23
N GLU A 107 16.64 36.68 15.17
CA GLU A 107 15.72 37.78 14.90
C GLU A 107 16.33 39.14 15.22
N ALA A 108 16.06 40.12 14.33
CA ALA A 108 16.57 41.47 14.49
C ALA A 108 15.83 42.24 15.59
N LYS A 109 16.59 42.90 16.45
CA LYS A 109 16.11 43.74 17.57
C LYS A 109 16.57 45.18 17.36
N LYS A 110 16.00 45.84 16.35
CA LYS A 110 16.24 47.26 16.09
C LYS A 110 15.43 48.13 17.05
N GLU A 111 16.10 49.08 17.68
CA GLU A 111 15.52 50.13 18.51
C GLU A 111 15.57 51.46 17.75
N LEU A 112 14.60 52.35 17.98
CA LEU A 112 14.74 53.74 17.57
C LEU A 112 15.58 54.45 18.62
N SER A 113 16.65 55.12 18.23
CA SER A 113 17.41 55.99 19.13
C SER A 113 17.49 57.37 18.49
N GLY A 114 17.02 58.38 19.23
CA GLY A 114 17.19 59.77 18.84
C GLY A 114 18.62 60.26 19.08
N ASP A 115 18.92 61.44 18.55
CA ASP A 115 20.01 62.28 18.99
C ASP A 115 19.70 62.92 20.35
N THR A 116 20.59 63.77 20.84
CA THR A 116 20.38 64.48 22.12
C THR A 116 19.10 65.34 22.00
N PRO A 117 18.10 65.12 22.87
CA PRO A 117 16.84 65.86 22.77
C PRO A 117 17.02 67.30 23.25
N ASP A 118 16.27 68.22 22.61
CA ASP A 118 16.21 69.65 22.92
C ASP A 118 14.87 69.98 23.60
N ILE A 119 14.60 69.29 24.72
CA ILE A 119 13.32 69.41 25.43
C ILE A 119 13.09 70.82 25.98
N GLY A 120 14.16 71.52 26.38
CA GLY A 120 14.09 72.85 26.98
C GLY A 120 13.59 73.96 26.04
N SER A 121 13.49 73.69 24.74
CA SER A 121 12.94 74.63 23.76
C SER A 121 11.52 74.28 23.30
N LEU A 122 10.91 73.21 23.82
CA LEU A 122 9.49 72.95 23.62
C LEU A 122 8.66 74.02 24.35
N THR A 123 7.71 74.62 23.65
CA THR A 123 6.77 75.55 24.26
C THR A 123 5.79 74.81 25.16
N PRO A 124 5.38 75.36 26.32
CA PRO A 124 4.32 74.73 27.10
C PRO A 124 3.01 74.62 26.31
N GLY A 125 2.37 73.45 26.32
CA GLY A 125 1.17 73.16 25.54
C GLY A 125 1.04 71.70 25.10
N SER A 126 -0.02 71.40 24.33
CA SER A 126 -0.24 70.07 23.77
C SER A 126 0.59 69.87 22.51
N HIS A 127 1.41 68.82 22.52
CA HIS A 127 2.27 68.43 21.42
C HIS A 127 1.93 67.02 20.92
N SER A 128 1.99 66.80 19.61
CA SER A 128 1.58 65.55 18.98
C SER A 128 2.62 65.00 18.01
N ILE A 129 2.66 63.67 17.92
CA ILE A 129 3.35 62.92 16.88
C ILE A 129 2.41 61.84 16.33
N VAL A 130 2.64 61.40 15.09
CA VAL A 130 1.97 60.22 14.56
C VAL A 130 2.89 59.02 14.76
N VAL A 131 2.37 57.97 15.37
CA VAL A 131 3.09 56.71 15.58
C VAL A 131 2.40 55.61 14.79
N ASP A 132 3.17 54.96 13.92
CA ASP A 132 2.77 53.76 13.21
C ASP A 132 3.34 52.54 13.92
N LEU A 133 2.47 51.64 14.39
CA LEU A 133 2.86 50.37 14.99
C LEU A 133 2.30 49.24 14.12
N GLY A 134 3.17 48.56 13.38
CA GLY A 134 2.80 47.45 12.50
C GLY A 134 1.78 47.83 11.42
N GLY A 135 1.84 49.06 10.87
CA GLY A 135 0.91 49.56 9.85
C GLY A 135 -0.33 50.27 10.41
N VAL A 136 -0.52 50.28 11.73
CA VAL A 136 -1.60 51.04 12.38
C VAL A 136 -1.05 52.37 12.85
N SER A 137 -1.37 53.43 12.10
CA SER A 137 -1.00 54.82 12.46
C SER A 137 -2.03 55.44 13.42
N LYS A 138 -1.56 55.95 14.57
CA LYS A 138 -2.36 56.73 15.52
C LYS A 138 -1.64 58.02 15.92
N GLN A 139 -2.41 59.06 16.24
CA GLN A 139 -1.89 60.27 16.87
C GLN A 139 -1.61 59.98 18.35
N VAL A 140 -0.45 60.42 18.82
CA VAL A 140 -0.05 60.39 20.23
C VAL A 140 0.20 61.82 20.66
N THR A 141 -0.48 62.24 21.72
CA THR A 141 -0.41 63.61 22.25
C THR A 141 0.12 63.58 23.67
N ILE A 142 1.05 64.49 23.97
CA ILE A 142 1.55 64.77 25.31
C ILE A 142 1.33 66.26 25.62
N ASP A 143 1.10 66.58 26.88
CA ASP A 143 1.06 67.97 27.34
C ASP A 143 2.40 68.31 28.01
N VAL A 144 3.10 69.30 27.48
CA VAL A 144 4.37 69.79 28.01
C VAL A 144 4.13 70.98 28.92
N GLU A 145 4.72 70.97 30.11
CA GLU A 145 4.59 72.01 31.13
C GLU A 145 5.90 72.77 31.35
N ASN A 146 5.83 73.98 31.91
CA ASN A 146 7.02 74.73 32.31
C ASN A 146 7.86 73.92 33.31
N GLY A 147 9.13 73.68 32.97
CA GLY A 147 10.05 72.92 33.83
C GLY A 147 9.93 71.39 33.66
N ASP A 148 9.32 70.92 32.58
CA ASP A 148 9.50 69.54 32.15
C ASP A 148 10.94 69.29 31.71
N ASP A 149 11.55 68.25 32.27
CA ASP A 149 12.88 67.76 31.91
C ASP A 149 12.77 66.52 31.01
N PRO A 150 13.88 66.03 30.41
CA PRO A 150 13.84 64.84 29.57
C PRO A 150 13.25 63.60 30.24
N THR A 151 13.35 63.45 31.57
CA THR A 151 12.78 62.31 32.31
C THR A 151 11.26 62.41 32.37
N LYS A 152 10.73 63.60 32.69
CA LYS A 152 9.27 63.83 32.70
C LYS A 152 8.66 63.64 31.32
N VAL A 153 9.31 64.15 30.27
CA VAL A 153 8.83 63.94 28.89
C VAL A 153 8.87 62.47 28.48
N LYS A 154 9.94 61.74 28.86
CA LYS A 154 10.02 60.28 28.67
C LYS A 154 8.84 59.55 29.33
N ASP A 155 8.51 59.89 30.58
CA ASP A 155 7.41 59.27 31.31
C ASP A 155 6.04 59.63 30.71
N LYS A 156 5.85 60.89 30.26
CA LYS A 156 4.64 61.34 29.55
C LYS A 156 4.46 60.60 28.22
N LEU A 157 5.53 60.38 27.47
CA LEU A 157 5.51 59.57 26.24
C LEU A 157 5.15 58.12 26.51
N GLN A 158 5.72 57.50 27.56
CA GLN A 158 5.38 56.13 27.96
C GLN A 158 3.88 56.01 28.27
N ALA A 159 3.36 56.92 29.10
CA ALA A 159 1.94 56.95 29.45
C ALA A 159 1.03 57.16 28.22
N ALA A 160 1.43 58.04 27.30
CA ALA A 160 0.69 58.30 26.07
C ALA A 160 0.70 57.09 25.13
N PHE A 161 1.82 56.35 25.02
CA PHE A 161 1.88 55.11 24.26
C PHE A 161 1.06 53.99 24.89
N ASP A 162 1.15 53.78 26.21
CA ASP A 162 0.35 52.77 26.90
C ASP A 162 -1.16 53.04 26.75
N LYS A 163 -1.58 54.31 26.78
CA LYS A 163 -2.96 54.72 26.53
C LYS A 163 -3.40 54.47 25.08
N THR A 164 -2.52 54.70 24.11
CA THR A 164 -2.87 54.68 22.67
C THR A 164 -2.80 53.28 22.06
N PHE A 165 -1.83 52.48 22.51
CA PHE A 165 -1.51 51.17 21.95
C PHE A 165 -1.70 50.02 22.95
N GLY A 166 -1.99 50.30 24.22
CA GLY A 166 -2.09 49.31 25.29
C GLY A 166 -0.75 49.15 26.02
N GLN A 167 -0.84 48.82 27.31
CA GLN A 167 0.31 48.77 28.22
C GLN A 167 1.38 47.78 27.73
N GLY A 168 2.64 48.24 27.68
CA GLY A 168 3.78 47.37 27.40
C GLY A 168 4.01 47.03 25.92
N ASN A 169 3.27 47.62 24.99
CA ASN A 169 3.51 47.41 23.55
C ASN A 169 4.68 48.23 23.00
N ILE A 170 4.90 49.44 23.53
CA ILE A 170 6.03 50.31 23.22
C ILE A 170 6.68 50.73 24.53
N SER A 171 7.99 50.51 24.66
CA SER A 171 8.79 50.96 25.80
C SER A 171 9.63 52.18 25.43
N VAL A 172 9.57 53.21 26.27
CA VAL A 172 10.36 54.43 26.19
C VAL A 172 11.45 54.40 27.25
N SER A 173 12.70 54.48 26.82
CA SER A 173 13.86 54.58 27.70
C SER A 173 14.73 55.78 27.30
N ALA A 174 15.68 56.14 28.17
CA ALA A 174 16.68 57.15 27.88
C ALA A 174 18.06 56.60 28.23
N ASP A 175 19.08 56.90 27.43
CA ASP A 175 20.45 56.52 27.74
C ASP A 175 21.12 57.50 28.74
N ALA A 176 22.40 57.26 29.06
CA ALA A 176 23.15 58.12 29.98
C ALA A 176 23.34 59.57 29.48
N SER A 177 23.10 59.84 28.20
CA SER A 177 23.11 61.18 27.58
C SER A 177 21.69 61.73 27.36
N ASN A 178 20.68 61.14 27.98
CA ASN A 178 19.26 61.44 27.81
C ASN A 178 18.70 61.23 26.40
N LYS A 179 19.40 60.49 25.53
CA LYS A 179 18.85 60.16 24.20
C LYS A 179 17.70 59.19 24.36
N LEU A 180 16.55 59.56 23.81
CA LEU A 180 15.36 58.74 23.90
C LEU A 180 15.45 57.53 22.99
N LYS A 181 15.04 56.38 23.53
CA LYS A 181 14.99 55.11 22.82
C LYS A 181 13.61 54.50 22.88
N PHE A 182 13.08 54.10 21.73
CA PHE A 182 11.77 53.43 21.63
C PHE A 182 11.96 52.01 21.09
N GLN A 183 11.34 51.04 21.76
CA GLN A 183 11.38 49.63 21.40
C GLN A 183 9.97 49.03 21.45
N THR A 184 9.70 48.08 20.56
CA THR A 184 8.45 47.31 20.54
C THR A 184 8.66 45.94 21.17
N THR A 185 7.78 45.56 22.08
CA THR A 185 7.90 44.30 22.84
C THR A 185 7.58 43.08 21.96
N ASN A 186 6.63 43.23 21.04
CA ASN A 186 6.17 42.16 20.15
C ASN A 186 6.92 42.13 18.81
N GLY A 187 7.98 42.92 18.65
CA GLY A 187 8.79 42.94 17.44
C GLY A 187 8.14 43.62 16.22
N ALA A 188 6.97 44.25 16.36
CA ALA A 188 6.34 45.03 15.30
C ALA A 188 7.21 46.22 14.85
N ALA A 189 7.12 46.60 13.58
CA ALA A 189 7.75 47.82 13.08
C ALA A 189 7.16 49.06 13.77
N LEU A 190 8.02 50.00 14.16
CA LEU A 190 7.66 51.27 14.77
C LEU A 190 8.16 52.38 13.87
N THR A 191 7.28 53.30 13.49
CA THR A 191 7.64 54.50 12.73
C THR A 191 7.07 55.75 13.39
N LEU A 192 7.90 56.76 13.57
CA LEU A 192 7.54 58.10 14.03
C LEU A 192 7.38 59.03 12.83
N LYS A 193 6.28 59.78 12.81
CA LYS A 193 5.98 60.77 11.76
C LYS A 193 5.62 62.11 12.43
N PRO A 194 6.01 63.25 11.84
CA PRO A 194 5.57 64.55 12.32
C PRO A 194 4.05 64.68 12.25
N PHE A 195 3.46 65.46 13.16
CA PHE A 195 2.04 65.79 13.15
C PHE A 195 1.84 67.28 12.81
N GLY A 196 1.34 67.58 11.61
CA GLY A 196 1.15 68.96 11.17
C GLY A 196 2.46 69.75 11.20
N SER A 197 2.45 70.93 11.84
CA SER A 197 3.61 71.80 12.04
C SER A 197 4.25 71.65 13.44
N ASP A 198 3.93 70.59 14.17
CA ASP A 198 4.46 70.34 15.51
C ASP A 198 5.93 69.89 15.45
N ASP A 199 6.78 70.51 16.26
CA ASP A 199 8.23 70.26 16.30
C ASP A 199 8.63 69.18 17.31
N LEU A 200 7.67 68.55 17.99
CA LEU A 200 7.92 67.54 19.02
C LEU A 200 8.92 66.46 18.57
N ILE A 201 8.72 65.87 17.39
CA ILE A 201 9.62 64.81 16.89
C ILE A 201 11.08 65.28 16.76
N ASP A 202 11.30 66.53 16.36
CA ASP A 202 12.63 67.11 16.22
C ASP A 202 13.23 67.40 17.60
N LYS A 203 12.44 67.94 18.52
CA LYS A 203 12.83 68.22 19.91
C LYS A 203 13.09 66.97 20.74
N LEU A 204 12.46 65.85 20.41
CA LEU A 204 12.76 64.53 20.98
C LEU A 204 14.08 63.93 20.46
N GLY A 205 14.80 64.62 19.58
CA GLY A 205 16.07 64.15 19.01
C GLY A 205 15.89 63.28 17.77
N PHE A 206 14.68 63.16 17.21
CA PHE A 206 14.45 62.36 16.00
C PHE A 206 14.40 63.23 14.74
N SER A 207 15.16 64.33 14.68
CA SER A 207 15.21 65.20 13.49
C SER A 207 15.72 64.49 12.24
N ASN A 208 16.64 63.53 12.40
CA ASN A 208 17.08 62.64 11.33
C ASN A 208 16.01 61.59 10.99
N PRO A 209 15.44 61.57 9.78
CA PRO A 209 14.46 60.57 9.37
C PRO A 209 14.96 59.12 9.48
N ALA A 210 16.27 58.88 9.38
CA ALA A 210 16.86 57.56 9.55
C ALA A 210 16.64 56.98 10.97
N ASN A 211 16.46 57.85 11.96
CA ASN A 211 16.21 57.47 13.36
C ASN A 211 14.72 57.28 13.67
N ARG A 212 13.82 57.47 12.69
CA ARG A 212 12.36 57.46 12.90
C ARG A 212 11.70 56.10 12.64
N SER A 213 12.40 55.10 12.09
CA SER A 213 11.78 53.81 11.74
C SER A 213 12.63 52.60 12.10
N THR A 214 12.00 51.60 12.75
CA THR A 214 12.60 50.27 12.94
C THR A 214 12.28 49.33 11.78
N GLY A 215 11.26 49.66 10.98
CA GLY A 215 10.91 48.91 9.79
C GLY A 215 11.90 49.17 8.67
N LEU A 216 12.32 48.09 8.01
CA LEU A 216 13.22 48.09 6.87
C LEU A 216 12.41 47.94 5.57
N ASP A 217 12.81 48.66 4.53
CA ASP A 217 12.31 48.45 3.18
C ASP A 217 13.25 47.50 2.44
N PRO A 218 12.80 46.36 1.90
CA PRO A 218 13.65 45.45 1.13
C PRO A 218 14.28 46.11 -0.10
N LEU A 219 13.70 47.20 -0.63
CA LEU A 219 14.25 47.96 -1.75
C LEU A 219 15.27 49.02 -1.33
N ALA A 220 15.43 49.30 -0.03
CA ALA A 220 16.46 50.22 0.44
C ALA A 220 17.86 49.72 0.09
N THR A 221 18.76 50.63 -0.25
CA THR A 221 20.14 50.28 -0.57
C THR A 221 20.98 50.14 0.69
N VAL A 222 22.00 49.29 0.63
CA VAL A 222 22.94 49.06 1.74
C VAL A 222 23.59 50.37 2.18
N GLY A 223 23.99 51.24 1.24
CA GLY A 223 24.60 52.52 1.54
C GLY A 223 23.65 53.49 2.26
N SER A 224 22.34 53.42 1.98
CA SER A 224 21.34 54.21 2.72
C SER A 224 21.17 53.73 4.17
N LEU A 225 21.42 52.45 4.42
CA LEU A 225 21.33 51.84 5.75
C LEU A 225 22.59 52.09 6.59
N THR A 226 23.78 52.05 5.96
CA THR A 226 25.07 52.25 6.64
C THR A 226 25.50 53.71 6.76
N GLY A 227 24.92 54.59 5.94
CA GLY A 227 25.38 55.97 5.77
C GLY A 227 26.71 56.09 5.02
N ASP A 228 27.14 55.02 4.32
CA ASP A 228 28.36 54.96 3.52
C ASP A 228 28.02 54.45 2.11
N SER A 229 28.07 55.34 1.13
CA SER A 229 27.78 55.03 -0.27
C SER A 229 29.01 54.60 -1.07
N SER A 230 30.19 54.56 -0.45
CA SER A 230 31.48 54.46 -1.15
C SER A 230 32.20 53.14 -0.91
N ASN A 231 32.10 52.60 0.32
CA ASN A 231 32.86 51.41 0.71
C ASN A 231 31.99 50.14 0.76
N PRO A 232 32.40 49.03 0.14
CA PRO A 232 31.74 47.74 0.29
C PRO A 232 31.65 47.29 1.75
N VAL A 233 30.58 46.56 2.04
CA VAL A 233 30.29 45.99 3.36
C VAL A 233 30.73 44.53 3.37
N THR A 234 31.51 44.14 4.37
CA THR A 234 31.88 42.73 4.59
C THR A 234 31.31 42.19 5.90
N PHE A 235 30.73 41.00 5.85
CA PHE A 235 30.28 40.27 7.04
C PHE A 235 30.30 38.77 6.77
N THR A 236 30.45 37.97 7.83
CA THR A 236 30.50 36.51 7.74
C THR A 236 29.26 35.91 8.40
N ILE A 237 28.69 34.91 7.74
CA ILE A 237 27.66 34.04 8.32
C ILE A 237 28.29 32.68 8.60
N THR A 238 28.15 32.22 9.83
CA THR A 238 28.52 30.86 10.24
C THR A 238 27.26 30.08 10.61
N GLY A 239 27.08 28.92 9.98
CA GLY A 239 26.03 27.98 10.32
C GLY A 239 26.59 26.58 10.54
N LYS A 240 25.74 25.56 10.39
CA LYS A 240 26.12 24.16 10.57
C LYS A 240 27.18 23.71 9.55
N ASN A 241 27.02 24.09 8.28
CA ASN A 241 27.84 23.55 7.19
C ASN A 241 29.19 24.27 7.05
N GLY A 242 29.34 25.45 7.65
CA GLY A 242 30.57 26.23 7.61
C GLY A 242 30.34 27.73 7.74
N SER A 243 31.40 28.48 7.47
CA SER A 243 31.44 29.94 7.49
C SER A 243 31.66 30.48 6.08
N LYS A 244 30.93 31.55 5.73
CA LYS A 244 31.07 32.25 4.45
C LYS A 244 31.10 33.76 4.69
N GLU A 245 32.13 34.41 4.16
CA GLU A 245 32.20 35.87 4.08
C GLU A 245 31.43 36.37 2.84
N PHE A 246 30.68 37.45 3.03
CA PHE A 246 29.91 38.14 2.02
C PHE A 246 30.45 39.54 1.86
N THR A 247 30.69 39.94 0.60
CA THR A 247 31.03 41.31 0.23
C THR A 247 29.85 41.89 -0.54
N ILE A 248 29.31 43.00 -0.05
CA ILE A 248 28.09 43.63 -0.53
C ILE A 248 28.38 45.06 -0.98
N ASP A 249 27.87 45.43 -2.15
CA ASP A 249 28.06 46.78 -2.68
C ASP A 249 27.07 47.76 -2.04
N PRO A 250 27.46 49.02 -1.78
CA PRO A 250 26.55 50.03 -1.21
C PRO A 250 25.30 50.30 -2.06
N SER A 251 25.35 50.02 -3.37
CA SER A 251 24.22 50.16 -4.29
C SER A 251 23.25 48.97 -4.27
N ASP A 252 23.62 47.82 -3.70
CA ASP A 252 22.73 46.67 -3.61
C ASP A 252 21.52 46.98 -2.73
N SER A 253 20.33 46.52 -3.15
CA SER A 253 19.14 46.53 -2.29
C SER A 253 19.22 45.43 -1.22
N LEU A 254 18.55 45.60 -0.08
CA LEU A 254 18.47 44.56 0.95
C LEU A 254 17.85 43.25 0.42
N GLU A 255 16.95 43.34 -0.56
CA GLU A 255 16.44 42.18 -1.31
C GLU A 255 17.54 41.46 -2.08
N THR A 256 18.41 42.21 -2.77
CA THR A 256 19.56 41.64 -3.48
C THR A 256 20.55 41.00 -2.49
N VAL A 257 20.78 41.61 -1.33
CA VAL A 257 21.60 41.02 -0.27
C VAL A 257 21.01 39.71 0.22
N MET A 258 19.71 39.68 0.51
CA MET A 258 19.01 38.46 0.91
C MET A 258 19.14 37.37 -0.16
N ALA A 259 19.04 37.71 -1.44
CA ALA A 259 19.25 36.78 -2.55
C ALA A 259 20.70 36.25 -2.59
N LYS A 260 21.71 37.11 -2.42
CA LYS A 260 23.14 36.73 -2.33
C LYS A 260 23.40 35.78 -1.16
N VAL A 261 22.83 36.06 0.02
CA VAL A 261 22.93 35.18 1.20
C VAL A 261 22.29 33.83 0.93
N ASN A 262 21.06 33.81 0.40
CA ASN A 262 20.32 32.58 0.15
C ASN A 262 20.95 31.71 -0.94
N ALA A 263 21.63 32.30 -1.92
CA ALA A 263 22.38 31.58 -2.95
C ALA A 263 23.52 30.75 -2.35
N GLU A 264 24.19 31.27 -1.31
CA GLU A 264 25.25 30.57 -0.57
C GLU A 264 24.71 29.76 0.62
N GLY A 265 23.38 29.64 0.76
CA GLY A 265 22.75 28.99 1.90
C GLY A 265 23.13 27.51 2.06
N ALA A 266 23.55 26.82 0.99
CA ALA A 266 24.06 25.46 1.07
C ALA A 266 25.45 25.39 1.75
N ALA A 267 26.30 26.40 1.55
CA ALA A 267 27.64 26.48 2.12
C ALA A 267 27.62 26.81 3.62
N THR A 268 26.66 27.63 4.06
CA THR A 268 26.52 28.02 5.48
C THR A 268 25.53 27.13 6.23
N GLY A 269 24.48 26.65 5.56
CA GLY A 269 23.31 26.04 6.19
C GLY A 269 22.32 27.06 6.77
N VAL A 270 22.35 28.31 6.31
CA VAL A 270 21.53 29.43 6.82
C VAL A 270 20.75 30.08 5.67
N ARG A 271 19.50 30.48 5.93
CA ARG A 271 18.70 31.33 5.04
C ARG A 271 18.43 32.69 5.69
N MET A 272 18.33 33.72 4.86
CA MET A 272 17.83 35.03 5.23
C MET A 272 16.40 35.20 4.70
N ASN A 273 15.50 35.69 5.54
CA ASN A 273 14.09 35.89 5.24
C ASN A 273 13.66 37.30 5.65
N TYR A 274 12.73 37.87 4.90
CA TYR A 274 12.10 39.15 5.22
C TYR A 274 10.64 38.94 5.62
N ASP A 275 10.26 39.45 6.80
CA ASP A 275 8.87 39.50 7.24
C ASP A 275 8.29 40.87 6.85
N ALA A 276 7.32 40.88 5.94
CA ALA A 276 6.70 42.11 5.43
C ALA A 276 5.79 42.81 6.45
N VAL A 277 5.28 42.07 7.44
CA VAL A 277 4.41 42.62 8.51
C VAL A 277 5.29 43.26 9.59
N ALA A 278 6.30 42.52 10.06
CA ALA A 278 7.25 43.04 11.04
C ALA A 278 8.27 44.01 10.43
N LYS A 279 8.38 44.06 9.09
CA LYS A 279 9.36 44.80 8.29
C LYS A 279 10.80 44.55 8.75
N LYS A 280 11.15 43.28 8.95
CA LYS A 280 12.45 42.87 9.51
C LYS A 280 13.04 41.70 8.76
N PHE A 281 14.37 41.64 8.74
CA PHE A 281 15.10 40.48 8.26
C PHE A 281 15.42 39.53 9.42
N THR A 282 15.40 38.24 9.11
CA THR A 282 15.71 37.14 10.05
C THR A 282 16.65 36.18 9.36
N PHE A 283 17.52 35.54 10.15
CA PHE A 283 18.37 34.45 9.67
C PHE A 283 17.93 33.15 10.34
N THR A 284 17.65 32.11 9.57
CA THR A 284 17.17 30.83 10.08
C THR A 284 18.11 29.72 9.64
N SER A 285 18.49 28.84 10.55
CA SER A 285 19.22 27.63 10.19
C SER A 285 18.32 26.68 9.39
N MET A 286 18.87 26.08 8.35
CA MET A 286 18.20 25.03 7.58
C MET A 286 18.13 23.70 8.33
N TYR A 287 18.78 23.60 9.49
CA TYR A 287 18.90 22.38 10.29
C TYR A 287 18.32 22.60 11.68
N ALA A 288 17.58 21.60 12.17
CA ALA A 288 17.18 21.52 13.56
C ALA A 288 18.33 20.97 14.43
N GLY A 289 18.14 20.99 15.74
CA GLY A 289 19.13 20.49 16.68
C GLY A 289 20.08 21.57 17.18
N ALA A 290 20.86 21.24 18.21
CA ALA A 290 21.90 22.07 18.79
C ALA A 290 23.00 22.44 17.77
N GLU A 291 23.22 21.60 16.76
CA GLU A 291 24.13 21.91 15.65
C GLU A 291 23.56 22.93 14.66
N GLY A 292 22.24 23.06 14.60
CA GLY A 292 21.58 24.12 13.85
C GLY A 292 21.89 25.45 14.48
N LYS A 293 22.78 26.24 13.90
CA LYS A 293 23.19 27.54 14.43
C LYS A 293 23.21 28.63 13.37
N VAL A 294 23.17 29.87 13.84
CA VAL A 294 23.36 31.08 13.05
C VAL A 294 24.22 32.04 13.86
N GLU A 295 25.40 32.37 13.34
CA GLU A 295 26.30 33.35 13.92
C GLU A 295 26.69 34.38 12.85
N LEU A 296 26.54 35.66 13.17
CA LEU A 296 26.92 36.78 12.30
C LEU A 296 28.16 37.46 12.87
N THR A 297 29.18 37.66 12.06
CA THR A 297 30.38 38.41 12.45
C THR A 297 30.72 39.47 11.41
N ALA A 298 31.35 40.55 11.83
CA ALA A 298 31.88 41.61 10.98
C ALA A 298 33.21 42.10 11.59
N GLY A 299 33.84 43.13 11.01
CA GLY A 299 35.15 43.62 11.46
C GLY A 299 35.20 43.94 12.97
N ASN A 300 36.39 43.96 13.55
CA ASN A 300 36.56 44.16 15.01
C ASN A 300 36.34 45.62 15.47
N ASN A 301 36.18 46.57 14.55
CA ASN A 301 35.99 47.99 14.84
C ASN A 301 34.50 48.36 14.75
N PRO A 302 33.87 48.99 15.75
CA PRO A 302 32.48 49.47 15.67
C PRO A 302 32.19 50.38 14.47
N ALA A 303 33.19 51.09 13.94
CA ALA A 303 33.05 51.95 12.76
C ALA A 303 33.08 51.17 11.43
N ASP A 304 33.37 49.86 11.45
CA ASP A 304 33.42 48.99 10.28
C ASP A 304 32.08 49.00 9.51
N PRO A 305 32.09 49.13 8.17
CA PRO A 305 30.87 49.13 7.37
C PRO A 305 30.00 47.88 7.59
N GLY A 306 30.62 46.72 7.82
CA GLY A 306 29.96 45.46 8.21
C GLY A 306 29.18 45.56 9.50
N ASN A 307 29.79 46.16 10.53
CA ASN A 307 29.11 46.38 11.82
C ASN A 307 27.93 47.32 11.67
N LYS A 308 28.10 48.46 10.98
CA LYS A 308 27.02 49.40 10.71
C LYS A 308 25.88 48.77 9.94
N PHE A 309 26.19 47.90 8.97
CA PHE A 309 25.19 47.17 8.21
C PHE A 309 24.39 46.20 9.10
N LEU A 310 25.07 45.35 9.86
CA LEU A 310 24.41 44.39 10.75
C LEU A 310 23.59 45.11 11.83
N GLU A 311 24.09 46.20 12.41
CA GLU A 311 23.35 47.05 13.35
C GLU A 311 22.15 47.74 12.69
N GLY A 312 22.33 48.24 11.46
CA GLY A 312 21.26 48.84 10.66
C GLY A 312 20.12 47.86 10.38
N LEU A 313 20.46 46.58 10.16
CA LEU A 313 19.50 45.48 10.05
C LEU A 313 18.83 45.12 11.39
N GLY A 314 19.40 45.55 12.52
CA GLY A 314 18.91 45.29 13.88
C GLY A 314 19.65 44.19 14.65
N PHE A 315 20.85 43.80 14.22
CA PHE A 315 21.72 42.82 14.88
C PHE A 315 22.92 43.50 15.55
N SER A 316 22.70 43.99 16.77
CA SER A 316 23.78 44.49 17.64
C SER A 316 24.81 43.39 17.93
N ALA A 317 26.03 43.76 18.31
CA ALA A 317 27.08 42.80 18.66
C ALA A 317 26.65 41.76 19.72
N ALA A 318 25.72 42.11 20.62
CA ALA A 318 25.20 41.22 21.66
C ALA A 318 24.12 40.24 21.14
N ASN A 319 23.56 40.43 19.94
CA ASN A 319 22.45 39.64 19.39
C ASN A 319 22.78 39.10 17.99
N ARG A 320 23.98 38.56 17.80
CA ARG A 320 24.46 38.00 16.54
C ARG A 320 24.58 36.47 16.54
N GLY A 321 24.06 35.79 17.56
CA GLY A 321 24.10 34.33 17.69
C GLY A 321 22.74 33.76 18.06
N ALA A 322 22.32 32.69 17.38
CA ALA A 322 21.18 31.87 17.75
C ALA A 322 21.51 30.38 17.52
N TYR A 323 21.01 29.52 18.40
CA TYR A 323 21.25 28.08 18.38
C TYR A 323 19.91 27.34 18.50
N GLY A 324 19.79 26.26 17.75
CA GLY A 324 18.70 25.31 17.87
C GLY A 324 18.87 24.46 19.12
N THR A 325 17.92 23.57 19.34
CA THR A 325 17.95 22.63 20.47
C THR A 325 17.72 21.23 19.93
N ASP A 326 18.31 20.22 20.58
CA ASP A 326 18.09 18.81 20.24
C ASP A 326 16.78 18.31 20.86
N THR A 327 16.21 17.26 20.24
CA THR A 327 15.19 16.45 20.90
C THR A 327 15.83 15.71 22.05
N ILE A 328 15.15 15.68 23.20
CA ILE A 328 15.56 14.89 24.36
C ILE A 328 14.37 14.03 24.76
N ALA A 329 14.58 12.71 24.79
CA ALA A 329 13.60 11.75 25.26
C ALA A 329 14.25 10.72 26.20
N VAL A 330 13.45 10.13 27.07
CA VAL A 330 13.84 9.01 27.94
C VAL A 330 13.14 7.76 27.41
N ILE A 331 13.92 6.80 26.91
CA ILE A 331 13.43 5.52 26.41
C ILE A 331 13.93 4.42 27.34
N ASP A 332 13.01 3.77 28.04
CA ASP A 332 13.27 2.76 29.07
C ASP A 332 14.26 3.22 30.14
N GLY A 333 14.08 4.44 30.64
CA GLY A 333 14.93 5.05 31.65
C GLY A 333 16.29 5.55 31.14
N THR A 334 16.60 5.37 29.85
CA THR A 334 17.82 5.91 29.24
C THR A 334 17.52 7.22 28.52
N SER A 335 18.21 8.30 28.89
CA SER A 335 18.15 9.56 28.14
C SER A 335 18.84 9.41 26.79
N VAL A 336 18.15 9.82 25.73
CA VAL A 336 18.62 9.83 24.35
C VAL A 336 18.36 11.19 23.74
N SER A 337 19.30 11.66 22.93
CA SER A 337 19.16 12.92 22.19
C SER A 337 19.22 12.69 20.69
N SER A 338 18.60 13.57 19.93
CA SER A 338 18.67 13.60 18.47
C SER A 338 18.64 15.03 17.95
N THR A 339 19.34 15.27 16.86
CA THR A 339 19.34 16.57 16.16
C THR A 339 18.03 16.87 15.45
N ASN A 340 17.13 15.89 15.34
CA ASN A 340 15.80 16.05 14.78
C ASN A 340 14.74 15.43 15.70
N ASN A 341 13.49 15.50 15.28
CA ASN A 341 12.35 14.94 16.01
C ASN A 341 12.16 13.42 15.78
N SER A 342 13.22 12.70 15.41
CA SER A 342 13.20 11.26 15.17
C SER A 342 14.37 10.59 15.91
N ILE A 343 14.09 9.51 16.62
CA ILE A 343 15.09 8.79 17.44
C ILE A 343 15.02 7.32 17.06
N THR A 344 16.14 6.69 16.73
CA THR A 344 16.18 5.24 16.49
C THR A 344 16.94 4.55 17.62
N LYS A 345 16.29 3.57 18.27
CA LYS A 345 16.89 2.75 19.33
C LYS A 345 16.36 1.32 19.23
N ASP A 346 17.26 0.34 19.31
CA ASP A 346 16.93 -1.10 19.28
C ASP A 346 16.08 -1.52 18.06
N GLY A 347 16.32 -0.89 16.91
CA GLY A 347 15.59 -1.16 15.66
C GLY A 347 14.18 -0.59 15.58
N ILE A 348 13.76 0.21 16.57
CA ILE A 348 12.52 0.99 16.57
C ILE A 348 12.87 2.46 16.35
N THR A 349 12.17 3.10 15.42
CA THR A 349 12.23 4.54 15.19
C THR A 349 11.02 5.19 15.85
N TYR A 350 11.29 6.19 16.69
CA TYR A 350 10.35 6.99 17.47
C TYR A 350 10.29 8.38 16.86
N ASP A 351 9.18 8.72 16.21
CA ASP A 351 8.92 10.04 15.66
C ASP A 351 8.14 10.87 16.68
N VAL A 352 8.81 11.88 17.20
CA VAL A 352 8.39 12.65 18.36
C VAL A 352 7.72 13.94 17.92
N LYS A 353 6.46 14.13 18.31
CA LYS A 353 5.63 15.25 17.84
C LYS A 353 5.32 16.25 18.94
N LYS A 354 5.28 15.80 20.20
CA LYS A 354 4.93 16.64 21.36
C LYS A 354 5.72 16.23 22.60
N VAL A 355 5.94 17.20 23.48
CA VAL A 355 6.46 16.97 24.83
C VAL A 355 5.38 16.31 25.68
N THR A 356 5.76 15.31 26.48
CA THR A 356 4.82 14.45 27.21
C THR A 356 4.56 14.89 28.66
N ASN A 357 5.26 15.91 29.16
CA ASN A 357 5.05 16.53 30.48
C ASN A 357 4.98 15.53 31.65
N GLY A 358 5.88 14.52 31.69
CA GLY A 358 5.92 13.54 32.78
C GLY A 358 4.96 12.36 32.66
N THR A 359 4.19 12.25 31.57
CA THR A 359 3.32 11.08 31.31
C THR A 359 3.92 10.21 30.21
N PRO A 360 4.57 9.07 30.52
CA PRO A 360 5.23 8.25 29.52
C PRO A 360 4.23 7.63 28.53
N VAL A 361 4.57 7.68 27.25
CA VAL A 361 3.87 6.96 26.17
C VAL A 361 4.38 5.52 26.17
N THR A 362 3.44 4.57 26.22
CA THR A 362 3.75 3.14 26.11
C THR A 362 3.77 2.74 24.63
N ILE A 363 4.85 2.10 24.22
CA ILE A 363 5.05 1.54 22.89
C ILE A 363 5.06 0.02 23.03
N LYS A 364 4.24 -0.68 22.23
CA LYS A 364 4.13 -2.14 22.27
C LYS A 364 4.45 -2.72 20.90
N THR A 365 5.38 -3.66 20.84
CA THR A 365 5.61 -4.46 19.64
C THR A 365 4.92 -5.81 19.81
N GLU A 366 3.97 -6.12 18.93
CA GLU A 366 3.14 -7.32 18.96
C GLU A 366 2.99 -7.92 17.55
N HIS A 367 2.47 -9.14 17.44
CA HIS A 367 2.22 -9.72 16.12
C HIS A 367 1.25 -8.86 15.32
N ASP A 368 1.47 -8.75 14.02
CA ASP A 368 0.53 -8.08 13.12
C ASP A 368 -0.73 -8.93 12.93
N VAL A 369 -1.69 -8.74 13.83
CA VAL A 369 -2.97 -9.46 13.85
C VAL A 369 -3.73 -9.28 12.53
N ASP A 370 -3.68 -8.08 11.93
CA ASP A 370 -4.42 -7.79 10.70
C ASP A 370 -3.86 -8.61 9.53
N ALA A 371 -2.52 -8.69 9.41
CA ALA A 371 -1.87 -9.52 8.41
C ALA A 371 -2.14 -11.03 8.62
N LEU A 372 -2.15 -11.49 9.88
CA LEU A 372 -2.46 -12.88 10.23
C LEU A 372 -3.91 -13.25 9.89
N VAL A 373 -4.89 -12.41 10.26
CA VAL A 373 -6.31 -12.61 9.91
C VAL A 373 -6.48 -12.68 8.40
N LYS A 374 -5.84 -11.78 7.65
CA LYS A 374 -5.90 -11.77 6.18
C LYS A 374 -5.37 -13.08 5.59
N GLN A 375 -4.18 -13.52 6.00
CA GLN A 375 -3.58 -14.75 5.48
C GLN A 375 -4.46 -15.98 5.75
N ILE A 376 -5.01 -16.10 6.96
CA ILE A 376 -5.90 -17.19 7.33
C ILE A 376 -7.20 -17.14 6.53
N THR A 377 -7.75 -15.94 6.30
CA THR A 377 -8.95 -15.73 5.48
C THR A 377 -8.73 -16.11 4.02
N ASP A 378 -7.60 -15.70 3.44
CA ASP A 378 -7.23 -16.05 2.07
C ASP A 378 -7.13 -17.58 1.88
N PHE A 379 -6.55 -18.28 2.86
CA PHE A 379 -6.52 -19.73 2.88
C PHE A 379 -7.93 -20.36 2.90
N VAL A 380 -8.80 -19.91 3.81
CA VAL A 380 -10.17 -20.42 3.94
C VAL A 380 -10.96 -20.19 2.65
N ASN A 381 -10.80 -19.04 2.01
CA ASN A 381 -11.47 -18.75 0.74
C ASN A 381 -11.01 -19.70 -0.37
N LYS A 382 -9.69 -19.92 -0.50
CA LYS A 382 -9.14 -20.86 -1.49
C LYS A 382 -9.56 -22.31 -1.23
N TYR A 383 -9.62 -22.70 0.04
CA TYR A 383 -10.17 -23.99 0.44
C TYR A 383 -11.64 -24.13 0.00
N ASN A 384 -12.47 -23.12 0.29
CA ASN A 384 -13.90 -23.14 -0.05
C ASN A 384 -14.15 -23.17 -1.57
N GLU A 385 -13.38 -22.39 -2.35
CA GLU A 385 -13.42 -22.42 -3.82
C GLU A 385 -13.13 -23.83 -4.37
N ALA A 386 -12.13 -24.51 -3.81
CA ALA A 386 -11.80 -25.87 -4.22
C ALA A 386 -12.89 -26.89 -3.85
N ILE A 387 -13.40 -26.81 -2.63
CA ILE A 387 -14.52 -27.65 -2.17
C ILE A 387 -15.74 -27.48 -3.09
N GLU A 388 -16.09 -26.25 -3.46
CA GLU A 388 -17.18 -25.98 -4.41
C GLU A 388 -16.88 -26.59 -5.79
N GLY A 389 -15.66 -26.39 -6.30
CA GLY A 389 -15.21 -26.95 -7.56
C GLY A 389 -15.39 -28.46 -7.62
N PHE A 390 -14.87 -29.20 -6.62
CA PHE A 390 -14.93 -30.66 -6.61
C PHE A 390 -16.34 -31.20 -6.33
N SER A 391 -17.05 -30.63 -5.37
CA SER A 391 -18.43 -31.06 -5.03
C SER A 391 -19.40 -30.85 -6.18
N SER A 392 -19.25 -29.77 -6.97
CA SER A 392 -20.07 -29.51 -8.15
C SER A 392 -19.94 -30.61 -9.21
N LYS A 393 -18.71 -31.08 -9.48
CA LYS A 393 -18.43 -32.16 -10.45
C LYS A 393 -19.01 -33.50 -9.99
N LEU A 394 -18.97 -33.78 -8.68
CA LEU A 394 -19.53 -35.00 -8.10
C LEU A 394 -21.06 -35.07 -8.15
N ARG A 395 -21.75 -33.93 -8.08
CA ARG A 395 -23.22 -33.86 -8.04
C ARG A 395 -23.89 -33.60 -9.38
N GLU A 396 -23.10 -33.33 -10.42
CA GLU A 396 -23.61 -32.98 -11.72
C GLU A 396 -24.49 -34.10 -12.32
N LYS A 397 -25.69 -33.72 -12.79
CA LYS A 397 -26.66 -34.68 -13.34
C LYS A 397 -26.25 -35.08 -14.76
N VAL A 398 -26.01 -36.37 -14.96
CA VAL A 398 -25.71 -36.96 -16.28
C VAL A 398 -26.89 -36.76 -17.24
N ASN A 399 -26.64 -36.16 -18.39
CA ASN A 399 -27.62 -36.05 -19.46
C ASN A 399 -27.66 -37.36 -20.29
N ARG A 400 -28.61 -38.24 -19.97
CA ARG A 400 -28.78 -39.54 -20.65
C ARG A 400 -29.40 -39.43 -22.05
N LYS A 401 -29.94 -38.26 -22.43
CA LYS A 401 -30.60 -38.05 -23.72
C LYS A 401 -29.63 -37.68 -24.85
N ILE A 402 -28.36 -37.42 -24.53
CA ILE A 402 -27.33 -37.11 -25.53
C ILE A 402 -27.00 -38.35 -26.36
N LEU A 403 -27.30 -38.27 -27.65
CA LEU A 403 -27.00 -39.30 -28.65
C LEU A 403 -25.60 -39.11 -29.23
N PRO A 404 -24.90 -40.20 -29.61
CA PRO A 404 -23.66 -40.12 -30.39
C PRO A 404 -23.90 -39.40 -31.72
N MET A 405 -23.11 -38.36 -31.98
CA MET A 405 -23.12 -37.64 -33.27
C MET A 405 -22.13 -38.27 -34.24
N SER A 406 -22.53 -38.48 -35.50
CA SER A 406 -21.63 -38.99 -36.54
C SER A 406 -20.58 -37.93 -36.93
N ASP A 407 -19.48 -38.36 -37.55
CA ASP A 407 -18.42 -37.45 -37.99
C ASP A 407 -18.91 -36.48 -39.09
N GLU A 408 -19.92 -36.89 -39.87
CA GLU A 408 -20.56 -36.05 -40.89
C GLU A 408 -21.48 -35.00 -40.25
N ASP A 409 -22.29 -35.40 -39.25
CA ASP A 409 -23.16 -34.48 -38.51
C ASP A 409 -22.34 -33.43 -37.73
N ARG A 410 -21.18 -33.81 -37.19
CA ARG A 410 -20.25 -32.88 -36.51
C ARG A 410 -19.70 -31.80 -37.42
N LYS A 411 -19.52 -32.09 -38.71
CA LYS A 411 -19.02 -31.11 -39.70
C LYS A 411 -20.11 -30.16 -40.19
N ASN A 412 -21.37 -30.61 -40.11
CA ASN A 412 -22.53 -29.92 -40.67
C ASN A 412 -23.33 -29.12 -39.62
N ILE A 413 -22.98 -29.22 -38.33
CA ILE A 413 -23.60 -28.46 -37.24
C ILE A 413 -22.89 -27.12 -37.00
N LYS A 414 -23.62 -26.10 -36.54
CA LYS A 414 -23.06 -24.80 -36.16
C LYS A 414 -22.16 -24.93 -34.93
N GLU A 415 -21.09 -24.12 -34.87
CA GLU A 415 -20.11 -24.17 -33.78
C GLU A 415 -20.73 -23.94 -32.38
N ALA A 416 -21.68 -23.02 -32.26
CA ALA A 416 -22.37 -22.74 -30.99
C ALA A 416 -23.17 -23.96 -30.49
N ASP A 417 -23.87 -24.64 -31.39
CA ASP A 417 -24.66 -25.84 -31.07
C ASP A 417 -23.74 -27.02 -30.73
N LEU A 418 -22.58 -27.14 -31.40
CA LEU A 418 -21.54 -28.12 -31.06
C LEU A 418 -21.01 -27.90 -29.64
N LYS A 419 -20.68 -26.65 -29.28
CA LYS A 419 -20.21 -26.32 -27.92
C LYS A 419 -21.25 -26.63 -26.85
N LEU A 420 -22.52 -26.33 -27.10
CA LEU A 420 -23.60 -26.65 -26.18
C LEU A 420 -23.76 -28.16 -26.02
N TRP A 421 -23.71 -28.90 -27.13
CA TRP A 421 -23.77 -30.37 -27.12
C TRP A 421 -22.59 -30.97 -26.35
N GLU A 422 -21.37 -30.47 -26.57
CA GLU A 422 -20.18 -30.93 -25.82
C GLU A 422 -20.28 -30.63 -24.33
N ALA A 423 -20.74 -29.43 -23.96
CA ALA A 423 -20.95 -29.07 -22.56
C ALA A 423 -21.96 -30.01 -21.88
N GLU A 424 -23.09 -30.30 -22.53
CA GLU A 424 -24.09 -31.26 -22.06
C GLU A 424 -23.56 -32.71 -22.01
N ALA A 425 -22.73 -33.10 -22.98
CA ALA A 425 -22.15 -34.43 -23.06
C ALA A 425 -21.08 -34.68 -21.98
N LYS A 426 -20.40 -33.61 -21.52
CA LYS A 426 -19.41 -33.63 -20.43
C LYS A 426 -20.06 -33.70 -19.04
N LYS A 427 -21.36 -33.38 -18.91
CA LYS A 427 -22.03 -33.33 -17.62
C LYS A 427 -22.04 -34.68 -16.90
N GLY A 428 -21.58 -34.68 -15.65
CA GLY A 428 -21.61 -35.84 -14.77
C GLY A 428 -20.64 -36.95 -15.17
N LEU A 429 -19.62 -36.65 -15.99
CA LEU A 429 -18.52 -37.60 -16.27
C LEU A 429 -17.72 -37.97 -15.02
N LEU A 430 -17.65 -37.06 -14.04
CA LEU A 430 -17.03 -37.29 -12.72
C LEU A 430 -18.07 -37.44 -11.60
N ARG A 431 -19.31 -37.76 -11.95
CA ARG A 431 -20.34 -37.99 -10.94
C ARG A 431 -19.97 -39.21 -10.10
N ASN A 432 -20.02 -39.07 -8.77
CA ASN A 432 -19.63 -40.12 -7.81
C ASN A 432 -18.20 -40.65 -8.02
N ASP A 433 -17.29 -39.80 -8.52
CA ASP A 433 -15.88 -40.14 -8.64
C ASP A 433 -15.28 -40.52 -7.29
N ASP A 434 -14.53 -41.62 -7.25
CA ASP A 434 -13.95 -42.19 -6.03
C ASP A 434 -12.82 -41.33 -5.47
N ILE A 435 -11.92 -40.84 -6.33
CA ILE A 435 -10.78 -40.00 -5.93
C ILE A 435 -11.28 -38.67 -5.38
N LEU A 436 -12.20 -38.00 -6.08
CA LEU A 436 -12.76 -36.73 -5.60
C LEU A 436 -13.59 -36.89 -4.33
N SER A 437 -14.39 -37.96 -4.21
CA SER A 437 -15.18 -38.21 -3.00
C SER A 437 -14.29 -38.47 -1.80
N LYS A 438 -13.23 -39.27 -1.97
CA LYS A 438 -12.20 -39.50 -0.95
C LYS A 438 -11.50 -38.19 -0.60
N ALA A 439 -11.10 -37.40 -1.60
CA ALA A 439 -10.40 -36.15 -1.37
C ALA A 439 -11.22 -35.16 -0.54
N LEU A 440 -12.52 -34.99 -0.84
CA LEU A 440 -13.41 -34.16 -0.02
C LEU A 440 -13.55 -34.68 1.42
N GLY A 441 -13.65 -36.00 1.60
CA GLY A 441 -13.70 -36.65 2.90
C GLY A 441 -12.43 -36.40 3.74
N ASP A 442 -11.26 -36.62 3.14
CA ASP A 442 -9.97 -36.44 3.79
C ASP A 442 -9.68 -34.96 4.09
N MET A 443 -10.00 -34.04 3.16
CA MET A 443 -9.93 -32.60 3.41
C MET A 443 -10.77 -32.20 4.63
N ARG A 444 -12.00 -32.74 4.72
CA ARG A 444 -12.88 -32.51 5.87
C ARG A 444 -12.24 -33.07 7.14
N MET A 445 -11.76 -34.31 7.12
CA MET A 445 -11.09 -34.93 8.29
C MET A 445 -9.91 -34.11 8.79
N ILE A 446 -9.07 -33.57 7.91
CA ILE A 446 -7.95 -32.70 8.30
C ILE A 446 -8.44 -31.46 9.04
N THR A 447 -9.50 -30.78 8.57
CA THR A 447 -10.04 -29.58 9.24
C THR A 447 -10.65 -29.84 10.62
N TYR A 448 -11.20 -31.04 10.85
CA TYR A 448 -11.74 -31.43 12.16
C TYR A 448 -10.68 -32.00 13.12
N SER A 449 -9.52 -32.40 12.60
CA SER A 449 -8.48 -33.02 13.41
C SER A 449 -7.73 -32.00 14.27
N GLY A 450 -7.55 -32.33 15.55
CA GLY A 450 -6.75 -31.51 16.46
C GLY A 450 -5.25 -31.60 16.16
N VAL A 451 -4.51 -30.60 16.61
CA VAL A 451 -3.05 -30.58 16.56
C VAL A 451 -2.51 -30.93 17.95
N LYS A 452 -2.04 -32.17 18.11
CA LYS A 452 -1.50 -32.67 19.36
C LYS A 452 -0.26 -31.88 19.77
N GLY A 453 -0.20 -31.50 21.05
CA GLY A 453 0.93 -30.75 21.62
C GLY A 453 0.79 -29.23 21.50
N VAL A 454 -0.16 -28.74 20.70
CA VAL A 454 -0.57 -27.33 20.71
C VAL A 454 -1.79 -27.23 21.63
N ARG A 455 -1.64 -26.63 22.81
CA ARG A 455 -2.69 -26.63 23.83
C ARG A 455 -3.56 -25.37 23.78
N ALA A 456 -4.87 -25.56 23.74
CA ALA A 456 -5.90 -24.57 24.02
C ALA A 456 -6.72 -25.01 25.23
N ASP A 457 -6.72 -24.21 26.30
CA ASP A 457 -7.44 -24.50 27.56
C ASP A 457 -7.15 -25.91 28.13
N GLY A 458 -5.89 -26.35 28.03
CA GLY A 458 -5.45 -27.67 28.50
C GLY A 458 -5.83 -28.85 27.60
N LYS A 459 -6.50 -28.62 26.46
CA LYS A 459 -6.86 -29.61 25.44
C LYS A 459 -6.07 -29.37 24.14
N ASP A 460 -6.06 -30.34 23.24
CA ASP A 460 -5.48 -30.16 21.90
C ASP A 460 -6.22 -29.05 21.14
N ALA A 461 -5.50 -28.25 20.36
CA ALA A 461 -6.05 -27.13 19.63
C ALA A 461 -6.74 -27.57 18.32
N TYR A 462 -7.86 -26.92 18.00
CA TYR A 462 -8.68 -27.19 16.81
C TYR A 462 -8.95 -25.88 16.06
N LEU A 463 -9.30 -25.93 14.77
CA LEU A 463 -9.75 -24.73 14.05
C LEU A 463 -10.93 -24.03 14.74
N SER A 464 -11.83 -24.81 15.36
CA SER A 464 -12.99 -24.27 16.06
C SER A 464 -12.62 -23.46 17.30
N SER A 465 -11.46 -23.71 17.94
CA SER A 465 -11.03 -22.93 19.10
C SER A 465 -10.59 -21.51 18.74
N ILE A 466 -10.25 -21.28 17.47
CA ILE A 466 -9.85 -19.98 16.93
C ILE A 466 -10.97 -19.32 16.09
N GLY A 467 -12.21 -19.80 16.21
CA GLY A 467 -13.36 -19.24 15.51
C GLY A 467 -13.53 -19.70 14.06
N ILE A 468 -12.78 -20.71 13.60
CA ILE A 468 -12.94 -21.28 12.26
C ILE A 468 -13.71 -22.60 12.37
N THR A 469 -14.92 -22.63 11.84
CA THR A 469 -15.80 -23.81 11.95
C THR A 469 -16.33 -24.22 10.58
N THR A 470 -16.79 -25.45 10.45
CA THR A 470 -17.52 -25.87 9.24
C THR A 470 -18.90 -25.22 9.19
N ALA A 471 -19.36 -24.90 7.98
CA ALA A 471 -20.69 -24.38 7.75
C ALA A 471 -21.77 -25.25 8.41
N SER A 472 -22.74 -24.60 9.04
CA SER A 472 -23.77 -25.24 9.84
C SER A 472 -25.01 -25.57 9.01
N PHE A 473 -25.73 -26.62 9.43
CA PHE A 473 -27.10 -26.90 8.99
C PHE A 473 -28.15 -26.09 9.75
N THR A 474 -27.71 -25.17 10.61
CA THR A 474 -28.58 -24.37 11.47
C THR A 474 -28.40 -22.89 11.15
N GLY A 475 -29.49 -22.18 10.88
CA GLY A 475 -29.51 -20.72 10.70
C GLY A 475 -29.40 -19.95 12.02
N GLU A 476 -29.28 -18.62 11.95
CA GLU A 476 -29.10 -17.74 13.12
C GLU A 476 -30.20 -17.90 14.19
N ASN A 477 -31.42 -18.28 13.79
CA ASN A 477 -32.58 -18.47 14.66
C ASN A 477 -32.76 -19.93 15.15
N GLY A 478 -31.80 -20.82 14.91
CA GLY A 478 -31.89 -22.23 15.32
C GLY A 478 -32.64 -23.14 14.33
N GLU A 479 -33.09 -22.62 13.19
CA GLU A 479 -33.80 -23.41 12.16
C GLU A 479 -32.86 -24.30 11.35
N VAL A 480 -33.29 -25.51 11.02
CA VAL A 480 -32.54 -26.40 10.13
C VAL A 480 -32.66 -25.91 8.68
N ILE A 481 -31.54 -25.50 8.10
CA ILE A 481 -31.43 -25.01 6.73
C ILE A 481 -30.72 -26.03 5.83
N LYS A 482 -31.19 -26.15 4.58
CA LYS A 482 -30.45 -26.85 3.52
C LYS A 482 -29.27 -25.97 3.08
N SER A 483 -28.16 -26.09 3.78
CA SER A 483 -26.93 -25.38 3.45
C SER A 483 -26.06 -26.21 2.52
N LYS A 484 -25.92 -25.77 1.26
CA LYS A 484 -24.97 -26.36 0.30
C LYS A 484 -23.55 -26.37 0.89
N ALA A 485 -23.15 -25.26 1.51
CA ALA A 485 -21.87 -25.10 2.17
C ALA A 485 -21.64 -26.14 3.28
N ALA A 486 -22.66 -26.42 4.10
CA ALA A 486 -22.58 -27.43 5.17
C ALA A 486 -22.50 -28.86 4.61
N MET A 487 -23.23 -29.15 3.54
CA MET A 487 -23.15 -30.44 2.85
C MET A 487 -21.78 -30.66 2.21
N ASP A 488 -21.15 -29.60 1.73
CA ASP A 488 -19.86 -29.65 1.02
C ASP A 488 -18.66 -29.61 1.98
N GLY A 489 -18.88 -29.26 3.25
CA GLY A 489 -17.82 -29.17 4.27
C GLY A 489 -17.02 -27.87 4.19
N MET A 490 -17.61 -26.80 3.66
CA MET A 490 -16.98 -25.48 3.60
C MET A 490 -16.72 -24.91 4.99
N LEU A 491 -15.67 -24.11 5.12
CA LEU A 491 -15.29 -23.42 6.35
C LEU A 491 -15.94 -22.03 6.42
N THR A 492 -16.15 -21.58 7.66
CA THR A 492 -16.70 -20.27 8.03
C THR A 492 -15.83 -19.66 9.11
N ILE A 493 -15.65 -18.34 9.08
CA ILE A 493 -14.78 -17.60 10.00
C ILE A 493 -15.63 -16.67 10.87
N ASP A 494 -15.51 -16.82 12.19
CA ASP A 494 -15.90 -15.81 13.16
C ASP A 494 -14.70 -14.87 13.37
N GLU A 495 -14.65 -13.79 12.60
CA GLU A 495 -13.51 -12.86 12.57
C GLU A 495 -13.22 -12.27 13.95
N LYS A 496 -14.25 -12.01 14.76
CA LYS A 496 -14.09 -11.48 16.12
C LYS A 496 -13.38 -12.48 17.02
N LYS A 497 -13.76 -13.76 16.97
CA LYS A 497 -13.08 -14.82 17.74
C LYS A 497 -11.67 -15.08 17.24
N LEU A 498 -11.47 -15.08 15.92
CA LEU A 498 -10.14 -15.25 15.34
C LEU A 498 -9.19 -14.13 15.77
N ARG A 499 -9.64 -12.88 15.66
CA ARG A 499 -8.86 -11.72 16.10
C ARG A 499 -8.52 -11.79 17.58
N LYS A 500 -9.51 -12.10 18.41
CA LYS A 500 -9.30 -12.29 19.86
C LYS A 500 -8.26 -13.39 20.16
N ALA A 501 -8.34 -14.53 19.48
CA ALA A 501 -7.37 -15.62 19.66
C ALA A 501 -5.94 -15.20 19.26
N LEU A 502 -5.80 -14.42 18.19
CA LEU A 502 -4.53 -13.88 17.72
C LEU A 502 -3.96 -12.78 18.65
N GLU A 503 -4.81 -12.00 19.30
CA GLU A 503 -4.40 -11.00 20.29
C GLU A 503 -3.95 -11.63 21.61
N GLU A 504 -4.66 -12.67 22.07
CA GLU A 504 -4.39 -13.33 23.36
C GLU A 504 -3.25 -14.34 23.27
N ASN A 505 -3.19 -15.18 22.22
CA ASN A 505 -2.23 -16.26 22.08
C ASN A 505 -1.84 -16.51 20.60
N PRO A 506 -1.13 -15.58 19.94
CA PRO A 506 -0.79 -15.70 18.51
C PRO A 506 0.01 -16.97 18.20
N GLU A 507 0.95 -17.35 19.07
CA GLU A 507 1.75 -18.57 18.93
C GLU A 507 0.91 -19.84 18.87
N GLN A 508 -0.18 -19.92 19.64
CA GLN A 508 -1.09 -21.06 19.58
C GLN A 508 -1.75 -21.13 18.21
N VAL A 509 -2.26 -20.00 17.70
CA VAL A 509 -2.89 -19.92 16.39
C VAL A 509 -1.89 -20.32 15.29
N ILE A 510 -0.69 -19.73 15.31
CA ILE A 510 0.39 -20.05 14.35
C ILE A 510 0.67 -21.56 14.36
N ASN A 511 0.87 -22.14 15.54
CA ASN A 511 1.19 -23.56 15.67
C ASN A 511 0.07 -24.49 15.19
N ILE A 512 -1.22 -24.12 15.25
CA ILE A 512 -2.30 -24.90 14.63
C ILE A 512 -2.03 -25.10 13.13
N PHE A 513 -1.51 -24.08 12.45
CA PHE A 513 -1.22 -24.15 11.02
C PHE A 513 0.15 -24.74 10.71
N THR A 514 1.18 -24.41 11.50
CA THR A 514 2.58 -24.59 11.11
C THR A 514 3.37 -25.58 11.96
N SER A 515 2.84 -26.10 13.07
CA SER A 515 3.62 -26.96 13.97
C SER A 515 4.23 -28.15 13.21
N TYR A 516 5.42 -28.58 13.63
CA TYR A 516 6.06 -29.74 13.05
C TYR A 516 6.69 -30.62 14.12
N PRO A 517 6.57 -31.96 14.00
CA PRO A 517 7.21 -32.88 14.94
C PRO A 517 8.73 -32.68 14.99
N THR A 518 9.30 -32.78 16.18
CA THR A 518 10.74 -32.65 16.41
C THR A 518 11.46 -33.99 16.21
N ASN A 519 12.79 -33.99 16.26
CA ASN A 519 13.57 -35.24 16.20
C ASN A 519 13.24 -36.21 17.34
N ALA A 520 12.85 -35.70 18.51
CA ALA A 520 12.45 -36.53 19.65
C ALA A 520 11.12 -37.28 19.40
N ASP A 521 10.30 -36.78 18.47
CA ASP A 521 8.98 -37.34 18.17
C ASP A 521 9.03 -38.51 17.18
N LYS A 522 10.18 -38.77 16.54
CA LYS A 522 10.33 -39.84 15.53
C LYS A 522 10.06 -41.25 16.05
N SER A 523 10.15 -41.45 17.36
CA SER A 523 9.85 -42.73 18.03
C SER A 523 8.36 -42.92 18.30
N LEU A 524 7.52 -41.89 18.11
CA LEU A 524 6.08 -41.99 18.31
C LEU A 524 5.45 -42.91 17.26
N PRO A 525 4.33 -43.59 17.59
CA PRO A 525 3.50 -44.24 16.61
C PRO A 525 3.13 -43.26 15.48
N LYS A 526 3.08 -43.76 14.23
CA LYS A 526 2.84 -42.93 13.04
C LYS A 526 1.63 -42.00 13.19
N GLU A 527 0.55 -42.50 13.78
CA GLU A 527 -0.68 -41.72 14.00
C GLU A 527 -0.46 -40.51 14.93
N GLU A 528 0.32 -40.69 16.01
CA GLU A 528 0.64 -39.59 16.93
C GLU A 528 1.64 -38.62 16.31
N TYR A 529 2.60 -39.12 15.53
CA TYR A 529 3.54 -38.29 14.80
C TYR A 529 2.82 -37.38 13.78
N GLU A 530 1.91 -37.94 12.99
CA GLU A 530 1.10 -37.17 12.03
C GLU A 530 0.15 -36.19 12.74
N ALA A 531 -0.41 -36.59 13.88
CA ALA A 531 -1.29 -35.72 14.69
C ALA A 531 -0.55 -34.54 15.36
N LYS A 532 0.79 -34.49 15.35
CA LYS A 532 1.58 -33.32 15.79
C LYS A 532 1.87 -32.31 14.68
N LYS A 533 1.72 -32.70 13.40
CA LYS A 533 1.87 -31.78 12.27
C LYS A 533 0.73 -30.76 12.28
N GLY A 534 1.04 -29.50 12.01
CA GLY A 534 0.07 -28.44 11.79
C GLY A 534 -0.70 -28.67 10.49
N LEU A 535 -1.83 -27.99 10.34
CA LEU A 535 -2.77 -28.23 9.24
C LEU A 535 -2.12 -28.02 7.87
N MET A 536 -1.23 -27.04 7.71
CA MET A 536 -0.60 -26.77 6.40
C MET A 536 0.33 -27.90 5.98
N HIS A 537 1.03 -28.52 6.92
CA HIS A 537 1.84 -29.72 6.65
C HIS A 537 0.97 -30.91 6.24
N ARG A 538 -0.13 -31.15 6.96
CA ARG A 538 -1.07 -32.24 6.64
C ARG A 538 -1.72 -32.05 5.27
N PHE A 539 -2.21 -30.84 4.98
CA PHE A 539 -2.80 -30.52 3.68
C PHE A 539 -1.79 -30.67 2.55
N LYS A 540 -0.56 -30.18 2.73
CA LYS A 540 0.49 -30.33 1.73
C LYS A 540 0.75 -31.81 1.41
N ASP A 541 0.97 -32.63 2.44
CA ASP A 541 1.24 -34.06 2.26
C ASP A 541 0.04 -34.78 1.62
N PHE A 542 -1.18 -34.45 2.05
CA PHE A 542 -2.42 -34.98 1.47
C PHE A 542 -2.60 -34.62 -0.02
N PHE A 543 -2.45 -33.34 -0.38
CA PHE A 543 -2.61 -32.90 -1.76
C PHE A 543 -1.56 -33.56 -2.66
N TRP A 544 -0.32 -33.70 -2.19
CA TRP A 544 0.72 -34.43 -2.92
C TRP A 544 0.33 -35.88 -3.21
N GLU A 545 -0.22 -36.60 -2.22
CA GLU A 545 -0.65 -37.99 -2.43
C GLU A 545 -1.87 -38.09 -3.36
N ILE A 546 -2.87 -37.21 -3.23
CA ILE A 546 -4.02 -37.20 -4.16
C ILE A 546 -3.59 -36.87 -5.59
N GLN A 547 -2.62 -35.97 -5.79
CA GLN A 547 -2.08 -35.69 -7.12
C GLN A 547 -1.46 -36.94 -7.76
N LYS A 548 -0.79 -37.80 -6.97
CA LYS A 548 -0.29 -39.09 -7.47
C LYS A 548 -1.43 -40.02 -7.86
N GLU A 549 -2.49 -40.09 -7.06
CA GLU A 549 -3.68 -40.90 -7.38
C GLU A 549 -4.37 -40.42 -8.67
N VAL A 550 -4.57 -39.11 -8.82
CA VAL A 550 -5.12 -38.51 -10.05
C VAL A 550 -4.20 -38.78 -11.25
N SER A 551 -2.88 -38.60 -11.08
CA SER A 551 -1.92 -38.86 -12.16
C SER A 551 -1.91 -40.33 -12.57
N ALA A 552 -2.03 -41.27 -11.62
CA ALA A 552 -2.13 -42.70 -11.90
C ALA A 552 -3.45 -43.09 -12.60
N ARG A 553 -4.54 -42.32 -12.41
CA ARG A 553 -5.81 -42.50 -13.15
C ARG A 553 -5.69 -42.04 -14.60
N ILE A 554 -4.95 -40.94 -14.84
CA ILE A 554 -4.74 -40.34 -16.17
C ILE A 554 -3.72 -41.15 -16.97
N ASP A 555 -2.54 -41.39 -16.40
CA ASP A 555 -1.37 -41.89 -17.13
C ASP A 555 -1.11 -43.38 -16.88
N ASN A 556 -0.49 -44.01 -17.88
CA ASN A 556 0.07 -45.36 -17.79
C ASN A 556 1.60 -45.26 -17.63
N THR A 557 2.09 -44.72 -16.51
CA THR A 557 3.53 -44.50 -16.23
C THR A 557 4.28 -45.79 -15.90
N GLY A 558 4.16 -46.81 -16.76
CA GLY A 558 4.99 -48.02 -16.73
C GLY A 558 4.66 -49.03 -15.62
N LYS A 559 3.64 -48.80 -14.80
CA LYS A 559 3.05 -49.83 -13.93
C LYS A 559 1.89 -50.49 -14.67
N ILE A 560 1.83 -51.82 -14.62
CA ILE A 560 0.73 -52.64 -15.15
C ILE A 560 -0.53 -52.35 -14.30
N ASN A 561 -1.09 -51.15 -14.40
CA ASN A 561 -2.35 -50.82 -13.77
C ASN A 561 -3.42 -50.90 -14.86
N ASP A 562 -4.21 -51.97 -14.80
CA ASP A 562 -5.17 -52.37 -15.83
C ASP A 562 -6.35 -51.39 -15.99
N SER A 563 -6.40 -50.35 -15.15
CA SER A 563 -7.56 -49.47 -14.94
C SER A 563 -7.38 -48.00 -15.37
N SER A 564 -6.21 -47.59 -15.89
CA SER A 564 -5.99 -46.17 -16.29
C SER A 564 -6.83 -45.77 -17.51
N LEU A 565 -7.22 -44.49 -17.56
CA LEU A 565 -8.01 -43.96 -18.69
C LEU A 565 -7.24 -44.05 -20.02
N GLU A 566 -5.93 -43.79 -20.01
CA GLU A 566 -5.09 -43.91 -21.20
C GLU A 566 -5.13 -45.32 -21.80
N LYS A 567 -5.07 -46.35 -20.94
CA LYS A 567 -5.19 -47.74 -21.41
C LYS A 567 -6.58 -48.02 -21.97
N GLN A 568 -7.64 -47.59 -21.28
CA GLN A 568 -9.02 -47.78 -21.76
C GLN A 568 -9.25 -47.08 -23.11
N ILE A 569 -8.68 -45.90 -23.32
CA ILE A 569 -8.72 -45.16 -24.59
C ILE A 569 -7.98 -45.96 -25.68
N ARG A 570 -6.81 -46.52 -25.37
CA ARG A 570 -6.04 -47.37 -26.30
C ARG A 570 -6.81 -48.64 -26.69
N ASP A 571 -7.40 -49.35 -25.74
CA ASP A 571 -8.20 -50.54 -26.00
C ASP A 571 -9.46 -50.20 -26.81
N MET A 572 -10.04 -49.01 -26.58
CA MET A 572 -11.15 -48.50 -27.39
C MET A 572 -10.70 -48.20 -28.83
N ASN A 573 -9.49 -47.65 -29.04
CA ASN A 573 -8.94 -47.43 -30.38
C ASN A 573 -8.81 -48.75 -31.14
N ASN A 574 -8.20 -49.77 -30.54
CA ASN A 574 -8.05 -51.09 -31.16
C ASN A 574 -9.41 -51.68 -31.57
N ARG A 575 -10.42 -51.58 -30.70
CA ARG A 575 -11.79 -52.04 -31.01
C ARG A 575 -12.46 -51.24 -32.12
N MET A 576 -12.18 -49.95 -32.23
CA MET A 576 -12.69 -49.11 -33.32
C MET A 576 -12.03 -49.48 -34.64
N GLU A 577 -10.71 -49.71 -34.66
CA GLU A 577 -9.98 -50.16 -35.85
C GLU A 577 -10.52 -51.51 -36.37
N ASP A 578 -10.74 -52.48 -35.48
CA ASP A 578 -11.37 -53.76 -35.83
C ASP A 578 -12.76 -53.58 -36.45
N MET A 579 -13.53 -52.60 -35.94
CA MET A 579 -14.87 -52.30 -36.42
C MET A 579 -14.83 -51.59 -37.78
N GLU A 580 -13.88 -50.68 -37.99
CA GLU A 580 -13.65 -50.02 -39.27
C GLU A 580 -13.27 -51.03 -40.36
N VAL A 581 -12.39 -51.99 -40.05
CA VAL A 581 -12.07 -53.10 -40.97
C VAL A 581 -13.31 -53.93 -41.31
N LYS A 582 -14.18 -54.22 -40.34
CA LYS A 582 -15.44 -54.93 -40.58
C LYS A 582 -16.39 -54.13 -41.47
N LEU A 583 -16.47 -52.82 -41.28
CA LEU A 583 -17.32 -51.93 -42.08
C LEU A 583 -16.83 -51.86 -43.52
N LEU A 584 -15.53 -51.74 -43.75
CA LEU A 584 -14.95 -51.79 -45.11
C LEU A 584 -15.30 -53.09 -45.83
N ARG A 585 -15.22 -54.23 -45.14
CA ARG A 585 -15.63 -55.53 -45.72
C ARG A 585 -17.13 -55.59 -46.06
N LYS A 586 -17.98 -54.99 -45.22
CA LYS A 586 -19.43 -54.90 -45.48
C LYS A 586 -19.74 -53.98 -46.66
N GLU A 587 -19.05 -52.85 -46.74
CA GLU A 587 -19.14 -51.90 -47.86
C GLU A 587 -18.78 -52.60 -49.18
N ASP A 588 -17.64 -53.29 -49.23
CA ASP A 588 -17.23 -54.11 -50.38
C ASP A 588 -18.28 -55.17 -50.74
N GLN A 589 -18.93 -55.79 -49.74
CA GLN A 589 -20.00 -56.76 -49.97
C GLN A 589 -21.24 -56.11 -50.59
N TYR A 590 -21.64 -54.92 -50.12
CA TYR A 590 -22.74 -54.18 -50.72
C TYR A 590 -22.42 -53.79 -52.16
N TYR A 591 -21.24 -53.23 -52.42
CA TYR A 591 -20.80 -52.92 -53.78
C TYR A 591 -20.85 -54.15 -54.71
N ARG A 592 -20.39 -55.32 -54.26
CA ARG A 592 -20.48 -56.56 -55.04
C ARG A 592 -21.93 -56.98 -55.33
N ARG A 593 -22.84 -56.86 -54.35
CA ARG A 593 -24.25 -57.20 -54.52
C ARG A 593 -24.94 -56.25 -55.50
N PHE A 594 -24.69 -54.95 -55.39
CA PHE A 594 -25.23 -53.95 -56.33
C PHE A 594 -24.68 -54.14 -57.73
N ALA A 595 -23.37 -54.41 -57.89
CA ALA A 595 -22.79 -54.71 -59.19
C ALA A 595 -23.38 -55.99 -59.83
N GLN A 596 -23.67 -57.03 -59.03
CA GLN A 596 -24.36 -58.23 -59.52
C GLN A 596 -25.80 -57.95 -59.91
N MET A 597 -26.53 -57.16 -59.12
CA MET A 597 -27.88 -56.73 -59.46
C MET A 597 -27.90 -55.89 -60.73
N GLU A 598 -26.99 -54.92 -60.89
CA GLU A 598 -26.85 -54.12 -62.11
C GLU A 598 -26.55 -55.00 -63.33
N LYS A 599 -25.70 -56.02 -63.18
CA LYS A 599 -25.44 -57.01 -64.23
C LYS A 599 -26.70 -57.79 -64.61
N VAL A 600 -27.44 -58.31 -63.62
CA VAL A 600 -28.69 -59.06 -63.85
C VAL A 600 -29.76 -58.15 -64.46
N MET A 601 -29.88 -56.91 -64.00
CA MET A 601 -30.80 -55.93 -64.56
C MET A 601 -30.43 -55.53 -65.99
N SER A 602 -29.14 -55.33 -66.28
CA SER A 602 -28.67 -55.06 -67.64
C SER A 602 -28.96 -56.24 -68.57
N GLN A 603 -28.74 -57.48 -68.12
CA GLN A 603 -29.09 -58.69 -68.87
C GLN A 603 -30.60 -58.83 -69.07
N GLY A 604 -31.39 -58.57 -68.03
CA GLY A 604 -32.86 -58.58 -68.09
C GLY A 604 -33.43 -57.49 -69.01
N SER A 605 -32.88 -56.27 -68.98
CA SER A 605 -33.23 -55.19 -69.90
C SER A 605 -32.81 -55.51 -71.33
N ALA A 606 -31.64 -56.11 -71.56
CA ALA A 606 -31.22 -56.56 -72.87
C ALA A 606 -32.14 -57.68 -73.42
N GLN A 607 -32.56 -58.61 -72.56
CA GLN A 607 -33.50 -59.67 -72.91
C GLN A 607 -34.90 -59.11 -73.19
N SER A 608 -35.39 -58.17 -72.38
CA SER A 608 -36.65 -57.46 -72.60
C SER A 608 -36.62 -56.67 -73.91
N SER A 609 -35.53 -55.95 -74.20
CA SER A 609 -35.35 -55.24 -75.46
C SER A 609 -35.27 -56.19 -76.66
N TRP A 610 -34.64 -57.36 -76.49
CA TRP A 610 -34.61 -58.40 -77.51
C TRP A 610 -36.00 -58.97 -77.79
N ILE A 611 -36.79 -59.28 -76.74
CA ILE A 611 -38.18 -59.73 -76.87
C ILE A 611 -39.05 -58.64 -77.52
N ALA A 612 -38.92 -57.38 -77.10
CA ALA A 612 -39.64 -56.26 -77.68
C ALA A 612 -39.29 -56.04 -79.15
N ALA A 613 -38.02 -56.19 -79.53
CA ALA A 613 -37.58 -56.11 -80.93
C ALA A 613 -38.09 -57.29 -81.78
N GLN A 614 -38.29 -58.47 -81.17
CA GLN A 614 -38.86 -59.65 -81.84
C GLN A 614 -40.38 -59.52 -82.02
N LEU A 615 -41.08 -58.95 -81.03
CA LEU A 615 -42.51 -58.66 -81.08
C LEU A 615 -42.85 -57.49 -82.01
N GLY A 616 -41.96 -56.51 -82.19
CA GLY A 616 -42.13 -55.43 -83.15
C GLY A 616 -41.77 -55.80 -84.61
N LYS A 617 -41.27 -57.02 -84.85
CA LYS A 617 -40.99 -57.58 -86.18
C LYS A 617 -42.03 -58.61 -86.63
N MET A 618 -42.99 -58.96 -85.78
CA MET A 618 -44.25 -59.61 -86.15
C MET A 618 -45.28 -58.53 -86.48
#